data_AF-A0A4V1S832-F1
#
_entry.id   AF-A0A4V1S832-F1
#
_cell.length_a   1.000
_cell.length_b   1.000
_cell.length_c   1.000
_cell.angle_alpha   90.00
_cell.angle_beta   90.00
_cell.angle_gamma   90.00
#
_symmetry.space_group_name_H-M   'P 1'
#
loop_
_entity.id
_entity.type
_entity.pdbx_description
1 polymer ?
#
loop_
_entity_poly.entity_id
_entity_poly.type
_entity_poly.pdbx_seq_one_letter_code
_entity_poly.pdbx_strand_id
1 'polypeptide(L)'
;TGAPLTALIKDPTPEVAENLVLLAHRHPAYFGAAAKEVISRAAQAGGLRARLLALLTTRPPAEEIDATVATLAGAGGELDDPWLQQAVLTHLDGHTGRFAEALLRGGFSTAASDARTAFIRNLTAMSAANTDRGDLGYVLASLRTAPGELLWWKAAILEGLAQGLPRSGVPSLPDFVAHPPLPDGGDDVRAEIPRLLERAGRIITDTSLPDDLRVASLPLLSQQPYETALPVLRELLSGRQSAAISQAAFAIVSHHGARRTASLLYEILPTAHPAQRQGIITLLANDGATLADLLRRMDRGEVPKALVDAETRWHLLQSVDPVIKPLAEKLFERPAEDRAAVISAYMGAATAKGDPAKGRELYTVLCSVCHTWQGQGTAVGPDISDVRARDKRALINDILDPNRMVEARW
;
A
#
# COMPACT_ATOMS: atom_id res chain seq x y z
N THR A 1 46.10 34.92 7.92
CA THR A 1 46.57 33.60 7.47
C THR A 1 45.35 32.75 7.19
N GLY A 2 45.09 32.38 5.93
CA GLY A 2 43.91 31.59 5.58
C GLY A 2 43.93 30.22 6.25
N ALA A 3 42.78 29.75 6.72
CA ALA A 3 42.64 28.46 7.36
C ALA A 3 43.07 27.35 6.38
N PRO A 4 44.09 26.50 6.68
CA PRO A 4 44.61 25.50 5.75
C PRO A 4 43.55 24.59 5.11
N LEU A 5 42.47 24.29 5.85
CA LEU A 5 41.39 23.44 5.33
C LEU A 5 40.55 24.12 4.25
N THR A 6 40.48 25.46 4.22
CA THR A 6 39.76 26.20 3.15
C THR A 6 40.42 25.98 1.79
N ALA A 7 41.74 25.74 1.74
CA ALA A 7 42.43 25.47 0.47
C ALA A 7 42.02 24.14 -0.17
N LEU A 8 41.47 23.20 0.60
CA LEU A 8 41.10 21.87 0.13
C LEU A 8 39.82 21.85 -0.72
N ILE A 9 39.10 22.97 -0.84
CA ILE A 9 37.85 23.07 -1.64
C ILE A 9 38.09 23.20 -3.15
N LYS A 10 39.35 23.36 -3.60
CA LYS A 10 39.65 23.56 -5.02
C LYS A 10 39.46 22.30 -5.86
N ASP A 11 39.75 21.13 -5.29
CA ASP A 11 39.59 19.84 -5.97
C ASP A 11 39.58 18.68 -4.95
N PRO A 12 38.60 18.64 -4.01
CA PRO A 12 38.57 17.62 -2.98
C PRO A 12 38.20 16.25 -3.56
N THR A 13 38.84 15.18 -3.08
CA THR A 13 38.29 13.83 -3.29
C THR A 13 36.92 13.71 -2.61
N PRO A 14 36.05 12.76 -2.99
CA PRO A 14 34.74 12.59 -2.38
C PRO A 14 34.77 12.49 -0.84
N GLU A 15 35.75 11.78 -0.29
CA GLU A 15 35.94 11.60 1.15
C GLU A 15 36.39 12.91 1.82
N VAL A 16 37.28 13.67 1.17
CA VAL A 16 37.71 14.98 1.66
C VAL A 16 36.55 15.97 1.63
N ALA A 17 35.74 15.95 0.58
CA ALA A 17 34.57 16.79 0.44
C ALA A 17 33.52 16.52 1.53
N GLU A 18 33.21 15.24 1.79
CA GLU A 18 32.34 14.84 2.90
C GLU A 18 32.84 15.39 4.25
N ASN A 19 34.13 15.23 4.54
CA ASN A 19 34.72 15.74 5.77
C ASN A 19 34.71 17.27 5.83
N LEU A 20 34.93 17.96 4.70
CA LEU A 20 34.87 19.42 4.64
C LEU A 20 33.47 19.95 4.96
N VAL A 21 32.41 19.29 4.47
CA VAL A 21 31.03 19.64 4.83
C VAL A 21 30.81 19.50 6.33
N LEU A 22 31.18 18.36 6.91
CA LEU A 22 31.01 18.09 8.34
C LEU A 22 31.83 19.06 9.22
N LEU A 23 33.08 19.33 8.85
CA LEU A 23 33.95 20.26 9.58
C LEU A 23 33.43 21.68 9.51
N ALA A 24 32.99 22.13 8.33
CA ALA A 24 32.43 23.48 8.15
C ALA A 24 31.12 23.66 8.93
N HIS A 25 30.28 22.62 9.01
CA HIS A 25 29.07 22.63 9.82
C HIS A 25 29.36 22.61 11.33
N ARG A 26 30.25 21.73 11.81
CA ARG A 26 30.55 21.56 13.25
C ARG A 26 31.43 22.67 13.83
N HIS A 27 32.30 23.26 13.00
CA HIS A 27 33.27 24.28 13.41
C HIS A 27 33.19 25.53 12.53
N PRO A 28 32.03 26.21 12.43
CA PRO A 28 31.85 27.34 11.50
C PRO A 28 32.78 28.51 11.81
N ALA A 29 33.14 28.71 13.08
CA ALA A 29 34.07 29.76 13.52
C ALA A 29 35.49 29.61 12.90
N TYR A 30 35.91 28.38 12.58
CA TYR A 30 37.20 28.14 11.93
C TYR A 30 37.22 28.68 10.48
N PHE A 31 36.11 28.49 9.76
CA PHE A 31 35.97 28.92 8.37
C PHE A 31 35.46 30.36 8.23
N GLY A 32 34.89 30.94 9.29
CA GLY A 32 34.34 32.28 9.30
C GLY A 32 33.29 32.48 8.21
N ALA A 33 33.36 33.61 7.49
CA ALA A 33 32.45 33.91 6.39
C ALA A 33 32.51 32.89 5.22
N ALA A 34 33.61 32.12 5.11
CA ALA A 34 33.78 31.14 4.04
C ALA A 34 33.07 29.80 4.32
N ALA A 35 32.49 29.58 5.51
CA ALA A 35 31.85 28.30 5.87
C ALA A 35 30.80 27.85 4.84
N LYS A 36 29.94 28.78 4.39
CA LYS A 36 28.92 28.51 3.36
C LYS A 36 29.55 28.11 2.02
N GLU A 37 30.57 28.85 1.57
CA GLU A 37 31.28 28.55 0.31
C GLU A 37 31.96 27.18 0.37
N VAL A 38 32.57 26.84 1.51
CA VAL A 38 33.23 25.55 1.72
C VAL A 38 32.24 24.40 1.62
N ILE A 39 31.09 24.51 2.29
CA ILE A 39 30.03 23.48 2.21
C ILE A 39 29.52 23.36 0.77
N SER A 40 29.23 24.48 0.11
CA SER A 40 28.71 24.49 -1.27
C SER A 40 29.66 23.85 -2.26
N ARG A 41 30.94 24.24 -2.27
CA ARG A 41 31.96 23.67 -3.17
C ARG A 41 32.24 22.21 -2.87
N ALA A 42 32.33 21.84 -1.59
CA ALA A 42 32.51 20.45 -1.19
C ALA A 42 31.31 19.58 -1.62
N ALA A 43 30.08 20.07 -1.49
CA ALA A 43 28.90 19.37 -1.99
C ALA A 43 28.93 19.17 -3.51
N GLN A 44 29.33 20.19 -4.27
CA GLN A 44 29.42 20.10 -5.73
C GLN A 44 30.46 19.06 -6.19
N ALA A 45 31.64 19.06 -5.56
CA ALA A 45 32.76 18.19 -5.91
C ALA A 45 32.67 16.77 -5.32
N GLY A 46 32.05 16.61 -4.15
CA GLY A 46 32.09 15.37 -3.36
C GLY A 46 31.06 14.30 -3.71
N GLY A 47 30.29 14.49 -4.79
CA GLY A 47 29.24 13.56 -5.21
C GLY A 47 28.08 13.45 -4.22
N LEU A 48 27.33 12.34 -4.32
CA LEU A 48 26.04 12.14 -3.65
C LEU A 48 26.11 12.30 -2.11
N ARG A 49 27.13 11.74 -1.46
CA ARG A 49 27.27 11.79 0.01
C ARG A 49 27.53 13.20 0.53
N ALA A 50 28.44 13.94 -0.11
CA ALA A 50 28.73 15.31 0.29
C ALA A 50 27.51 16.22 0.08
N ARG A 51 26.74 16.04 -0.99
CA ARG A 51 25.48 16.76 -1.22
C ARG A 51 24.43 16.44 -0.18
N LEU A 52 24.22 15.15 0.11
CA LEU A 52 23.30 14.69 1.14
C LEU A 52 23.62 15.37 2.48
N LEU A 53 24.89 15.33 2.90
CA LEU A 53 25.34 15.96 4.14
C LEU A 53 25.14 17.47 4.12
N ALA A 54 25.45 18.14 3.01
CA ALA A 54 25.26 19.58 2.89
C ALA A 54 23.79 19.98 3.04
N LEU A 55 22.87 19.24 2.42
CA LEU A 55 21.43 19.45 2.54
C LEU A 55 20.92 19.24 3.97
N LEU A 56 21.41 18.21 4.65
CA LEU A 56 21.02 17.90 6.03
C LEU A 56 21.57 18.91 7.05
N THR A 57 22.71 19.53 6.77
CA THR A 57 23.44 20.41 7.71
C THR A 57 23.24 21.90 7.46
N THR A 58 22.59 22.28 6.36
CA THR A 58 22.34 23.67 6.01
C THR A 58 20.87 23.94 5.72
N ARG A 59 20.50 25.22 5.76
CA ARG A 59 19.22 25.73 5.27
C ARG A 59 19.46 26.95 4.39
N PRO A 60 18.78 27.05 3.26
CA PRO A 60 18.93 28.20 2.38
C PRO A 60 18.26 29.42 3.02
N PRO A 61 18.88 30.61 3.01
CA PRO A 61 18.20 31.82 3.44
C PRO A 61 17.12 32.21 2.42
N ALA A 62 16.14 33.03 2.84
CA ALA A 62 14.96 33.37 2.03
C ALA A 62 15.33 33.96 0.66
N GLU A 63 16.40 34.77 0.60
CA GLU A 63 16.90 35.41 -0.62
C GLU A 63 17.59 34.45 -1.61
N GLU A 64 17.99 33.24 -1.17
CA GLU A 64 18.68 32.24 -1.99
C GLU A 64 17.77 31.05 -2.35
N ILE A 65 16.50 31.03 -1.93
CA ILE A 65 15.57 29.90 -2.17
C ILE A 65 15.45 29.59 -3.66
N ASP A 66 15.28 30.60 -4.51
CA ASP A 66 15.10 30.45 -5.95
C ASP A 66 16.29 29.76 -6.61
N ALA A 67 17.49 30.23 -6.27
CA ALA A 67 18.74 29.68 -6.77
C ALA A 67 18.96 28.24 -6.26
N THR A 68 18.61 27.98 -5.00
CA THR A 68 18.71 26.65 -4.39
C THR A 68 17.75 25.66 -5.06
N VAL A 69 16.49 26.06 -5.27
CA VAL A 69 15.48 25.27 -5.97
C VAL A 69 15.93 24.96 -7.40
N ALA A 70 16.39 25.96 -8.15
CA ALA A 70 16.87 25.76 -9.51
C ALA A 70 18.06 24.79 -9.58
N THR A 71 19.01 24.93 -8.66
CA THR A 71 20.19 24.05 -8.57
C THR A 71 19.79 22.61 -8.27
N LEU A 72 18.92 22.39 -7.29
CA LEU A 72 18.48 21.05 -6.90
C LEU A 72 17.61 20.40 -7.97
N ALA A 73 16.73 21.15 -8.64
CA ALA A 73 15.90 20.63 -9.73
C ALA A 73 16.76 20.20 -10.93
N GLY A 74 17.93 20.81 -11.11
CA GLY A 74 18.93 20.46 -12.10
C GLY A 74 19.77 19.21 -11.78
N ALA A 75 19.62 18.59 -10.60
CA ALA A 75 20.41 17.42 -10.19
C ALA A 75 20.11 16.14 -11.00
N GLY A 76 19.09 16.16 -11.87
CA GLY A 76 18.83 15.09 -12.84
C GLY A 76 18.65 13.72 -12.18
N GLY A 77 19.37 12.71 -12.69
CA GLY A 77 19.27 11.33 -12.20
C GLY A 77 19.74 11.11 -10.76
N GLU A 78 20.44 12.06 -10.13
CA GLU A 78 20.78 11.93 -8.71
C GLU A 78 19.53 11.97 -7.81
N LEU A 79 18.47 12.64 -8.26
CA LEU A 79 17.18 12.66 -7.57
C LEU A 79 16.42 11.31 -7.67
N ASP A 80 16.98 10.30 -8.34
CA ASP A 80 16.48 8.92 -8.23
C ASP A 80 16.93 8.22 -6.94
N ASP A 81 17.91 8.78 -6.21
CA ASP A 81 18.34 8.27 -4.90
C ASP A 81 17.34 8.65 -3.79
N PRO A 82 16.71 7.68 -3.09
CA PRO A 82 15.71 7.98 -2.07
C PRO A 82 16.25 8.77 -0.87
N TRP A 83 17.53 8.63 -0.52
CA TRP A 83 18.11 9.36 0.61
C TRP A 83 18.32 10.83 0.27
N LEU A 84 18.77 11.12 -0.96
CA LEU A 84 18.89 12.49 -1.44
C LEU A 84 17.52 13.17 -1.48
N GLN A 85 16.47 12.47 -1.94
CA GLN A 85 15.10 12.98 -1.92
C GLN A 85 14.65 13.40 -0.50
N GLN A 86 14.94 12.59 0.52
CA GLN A 86 14.62 12.92 1.91
C GLN A 86 15.40 14.14 2.44
N ALA A 87 16.67 14.26 2.06
CA ALA A 87 17.44 15.44 2.41
C ALA A 87 16.93 16.71 1.72
N VAL A 88 16.49 16.62 0.46
CA VAL A 88 15.85 17.74 -0.25
C VAL A 88 14.55 18.16 0.45
N LEU A 89 13.68 17.21 0.80
CA LEU A 89 12.43 17.48 1.55
C LEU A 89 12.72 18.25 2.85
N THR A 90 13.75 17.82 3.58
CA THR A 90 14.16 18.41 4.85
C THR A 90 14.82 19.79 4.67
N HIS A 91 15.61 19.97 3.61
CA HIS A 91 16.34 21.20 3.33
C HIS A 91 15.43 22.33 2.84
N LEU A 92 14.38 21.98 2.08
CA LEU A 92 13.43 22.91 1.47
C LEU A 92 12.12 22.98 2.26
N ASP A 93 12.16 22.79 3.58
CA ASP A 93 10.98 22.94 4.44
C ASP A 93 10.32 24.33 4.20
N GLY A 94 9.00 24.33 3.95
CA GLY A 94 8.25 25.52 3.54
C GLY A 94 8.33 25.91 2.05
N HIS A 95 9.13 25.21 1.24
CA HIS A 95 9.35 25.52 -0.18
C HIS A 95 9.26 24.29 -1.12
N THR A 96 8.65 23.20 -0.64
CA THR A 96 8.54 21.93 -1.36
C THR A 96 7.65 22.00 -2.60
N GLY A 97 6.60 22.82 -2.57
CA GLY A 97 5.68 22.99 -3.70
C GLY A 97 6.34 23.77 -4.84
N ARG A 98 7.11 24.81 -4.49
CA ARG A 98 7.96 25.54 -5.43
C ARG A 98 9.01 24.65 -6.08
N PHE A 99 9.64 23.78 -5.29
CA PHE A 99 10.59 22.80 -5.82
C PHE A 99 9.93 21.78 -6.75
N ALA A 100 8.75 21.26 -6.38
CA ALA A 100 8.00 20.33 -7.23
C ALA A 100 7.68 20.94 -8.59
N GLU A 101 7.24 22.21 -8.64
CA GLU A 101 6.98 22.90 -9.90
C GLU A 101 8.24 23.00 -10.78
N ALA A 102 9.37 23.41 -10.20
CA ALA A 102 10.65 23.50 -10.92
C ALA A 102 11.09 22.12 -11.46
N LEU A 103 10.92 21.07 -10.65
CA LEU A 103 11.27 19.70 -11.01
C LEU A 103 10.43 19.20 -12.19
N LEU A 104 9.12 19.47 -12.18
CA LEU A 104 8.17 19.02 -13.21
C LEU A 104 8.34 19.74 -14.56
N ARG A 105 8.85 20.98 -14.55
CA ARG A 105 9.25 21.71 -15.78
C ARG A 105 10.52 21.15 -16.43
N GLY A 106 11.31 20.35 -15.70
CA GLY A 106 12.55 19.75 -16.17
C GLY A 106 12.40 18.32 -16.70
N GLY A 107 13.54 17.66 -16.94
CA GLY A 107 13.58 16.29 -17.47
C GLY A 107 13.05 15.20 -16.51
N PHE A 108 12.83 15.52 -15.23
CA PHE A 108 12.34 14.57 -14.23
C PHE A 108 10.93 14.04 -14.57
N SER A 109 10.08 14.88 -15.18
CA SER A 109 8.70 14.51 -15.54
C SER A 109 8.58 13.53 -16.72
N THR A 110 9.68 13.33 -17.47
CA THR A 110 9.68 12.55 -18.72
C THR A 110 9.62 11.03 -18.52
N ALA A 111 10.01 10.53 -17.35
CA ALA A 111 10.01 9.10 -17.04
C ALA A 111 9.51 8.87 -15.62
N ALA A 112 8.58 7.93 -15.49
CA ALA A 112 8.02 7.50 -14.22
C ALA A 112 8.90 6.42 -13.57
N SER A 113 8.96 6.41 -12.25
CA SER A 113 9.44 5.29 -11.44
C SER A 113 8.76 5.36 -10.07
N ASP A 114 8.77 4.27 -9.31
CA ASP A 114 8.19 4.24 -7.96
C ASP A 114 8.83 5.31 -7.05
N ALA A 115 10.16 5.47 -7.15
CA ALA A 115 10.90 6.48 -6.39
C ALA A 115 10.48 7.90 -6.78
N ARG A 116 10.31 8.19 -8.07
CA ARG A 116 9.89 9.51 -8.55
C ARG A 116 8.45 9.83 -8.19
N THR A 117 7.55 8.87 -8.33
CA THR A 117 6.13 8.97 -7.92
C THR A 117 6.04 9.26 -6.43
N ALA A 118 6.77 8.49 -5.60
CA ALA A 118 6.81 8.72 -4.16
C ALA A 118 7.38 10.10 -3.81
N PHE A 119 8.38 10.59 -4.54
CA PHE A 119 8.98 11.89 -4.29
C PHE A 119 8.01 13.04 -4.56
N ILE A 120 7.34 13.06 -5.72
CA ILE A 120 6.34 14.09 -6.06
C ILE A 120 5.19 14.07 -5.06
N ARG A 121 4.74 12.88 -4.66
CA ARG A 121 3.72 12.72 -3.63
C ARG A 121 4.14 13.32 -2.30
N ASN A 122 5.37 13.03 -1.83
CA ASN A 122 5.89 13.54 -0.57
C ASN A 122 6.09 15.06 -0.59
N LEU A 123 6.63 15.61 -1.69
CA LEU A 123 6.77 17.06 -1.89
C LEU A 123 5.41 17.75 -1.81
N THR A 124 4.41 17.20 -2.49
CA THR A 124 3.05 17.76 -2.50
C THR A 124 2.39 17.63 -1.13
N ALA A 125 2.57 16.50 -0.44
CA ALA A 125 2.02 16.28 0.89
C ALA A 125 2.62 17.23 1.94
N MET A 126 3.92 17.52 1.87
CA MET A 126 4.56 18.51 2.73
C MET A 126 4.04 19.92 2.45
N SER A 127 3.96 20.31 1.18
CA SER A 127 3.43 21.62 0.77
C SER A 127 1.98 21.81 1.21
N ALA A 128 1.12 20.80 1.01
CA ALA A 128 -0.29 20.86 1.39
C ALA A 128 -0.55 20.79 2.91
N ALA A 129 0.39 20.23 3.67
CA ALA A 129 0.34 20.22 5.14
C ALA A 129 0.82 21.54 5.75
N ASN A 130 1.53 22.38 5.00
CA ASN A 130 2.00 23.68 5.46
C ASN A 130 0.86 24.72 5.46
N THR A 131 0.97 25.73 6.32
CA THR A 131 0.03 26.87 6.39
C THR A 131 0.33 27.95 5.34
N ASP A 132 1.52 27.95 4.74
CA ASP A 132 1.86 28.85 3.63
C ASP A 132 1.13 28.43 2.34
N ARG A 133 0.04 29.13 2.02
CA ARG A 133 -0.72 28.88 0.80
C ARG A 133 0.03 29.26 -0.48
N GLY A 134 1.08 30.07 -0.40
CA GLY A 134 1.90 30.45 -1.54
C GLY A 134 2.68 29.26 -2.10
N ASP A 135 3.30 28.46 -1.24
CA ASP A 135 4.07 27.27 -1.66
C ASP A 135 3.19 26.23 -2.36
N LEU A 136 2.01 25.97 -1.80
CA LEU A 136 1.02 25.07 -2.40
C LEU A 136 0.57 25.54 -3.78
N GLY A 137 0.48 26.85 -4.00
CA GLY A 137 0.12 27.45 -5.28
C GLY A 137 1.05 27.04 -6.43
N TYR A 138 2.36 26.88 -6.16
CA TYR A 138 3.34 26.49 -7.18
C TYR A 138 3.12 25.04 -7.66
N VAL A 139 2.95 24.08 -6.74
CA VAL A 139 2.71 22.68 -7.15
C VAL A 139 1.35 22.53 -7.83
N LEU A 140 0.33 23.25 -7.38
CA LEU A 140 -0.97 23.25 -8.04
C LEU A 140 -0.89 23.80 -9.46
N ALA A 141 -0.10 24.86 -9.70
CA ALA A 141 0.09 25.41 -11.04
C ALA A 141 0.59 24.37 -12.05
N SER A 142 1.32 23.34 -11.60
CA SER A 142 1.77 22.23 -12.45
C SER A 142 0.61 21.44 -13.07
N LEU A 143 -0.56 21.38 -12.43
CA LEU A 143 -1.75 20.68 -12.94
C LEU A 143 -2.27 21.28 -14.26
N ARG A 144 -1.93 22.54 -14.58
CA ARG A 144 -2.29 23.20 -15.85
C ARG A 144 -1.59 22.59 -17.08
N THR A 145 -0.52 21.81 -16.88
CA THR A 145 0.18 21.13 -17.98
C THR A 145 -0.70 20.01 -18.53
N ALA A 146 -0.96 19.98 -19.84
CA ALA A 146 -1.85 19.00 -20.48
C ALA A 146 -3.22 18.86 -19.75
N PRO A 147 -4.09 19.90 -19.79
CA PRO A 147 -5.35 19.91 -19.05
C PRO A 147 -6.21 18.67 -19.30
N GLY A 148 -6.79 18.10 -18.23
CA GLY A 148 -7.61 16.88 -18.28
C GLY A 148 -6.85 15.57 -18.52
N GLU A 149 -5.58 15.60 -18.92
CA GLU A 149 -4.76 14.38 -19.02
C GLU A 149 -4.22 13.97 -17.65
N LEU A 150 -4.34 12.68 -17.32
CA LEU A 150 -3.82 12.09 -16.07
C LEU A 150 -2.39 11.57 -16.27
N LEU A 151 -1.43 12.48 -16.22
CA LEU A 151 0.00 12.14 -16.22
C LEU A 151 0.39 11.46 -14.90
N TRP A 152 1.40 10.59 -14.91
CA TRP A 152 1.82 9.82 -13.73
C TRP A 152 2.10 10.71 -12.50
N TRP A 153 2.73 11.87 -12.72
CA TRP A 153 3.04 12.81 -11.65
C TRP A 153 1.82 13.63 -11.20
N LYS A 154 0.77 13.78 -12.03
CA LYS A 154 -0.49 14.40 -11.58
C LYS A 154 -1.22 13.48 -10.61
N ALA A 155 -1.22 12.17 -10.84
CA ALA A 155 -1.72 11.21 -9.87
C ALA A 155 -0.95 11.32 -8.54
N ALA A 156 0.39 11.41 -8.61
CA ALA A 156 1.22 11.63 -7.42
C ALA A 156 0.90 12.94 -6.67
N ILE A 157 0.65 14.04 -7.40
CA ILE A 157 0.20 15.32 -6.80
C ILE A 157 -1.14 15.11 -6.09
N LEU A 158 -2.13 14.49 -6.74
CA LEU A 158 -3.45 14.27 -6.12
C LEU A 158 -3.36 13.41 -4.85
N GLU A 159 -2.56 12.34 -4.87
CA GLU A 159 -2.28 11.53 -3.68
C GLU A 159 -1.62 12.38 -2.58
N GLY A 160 -0.62 13.19 -2.94
CA GLY A 160 0.09 14.02 -1.99
C GLY A 160 -0.81 15.08 -1.34
N LEU A 161 -1.65 15.74 -2.14
CA LEU A 161 -2.68 16.67 -1.65
C LEU A 161 -3.59 15.97 -0.63
N ALA A 162 -4.10 14.79 -0.96
CA ALA A 162 -5.01 14.06 -0.06
C ALA A 162 -4.33 13.62 1.25
N GLN A 163 -3.02 13.35 1.24
CA GLN A 163 -2.24 13.04 2.45
C GLN A 163 -1.89 14.29 3.28
N GLY A 164 -1.66 15.44 2.62
CA GLY A 164 -1.21 16.67 3.26
C GLY A 164 -2.33 17.54 3.81
N LEU A 165 -3.41 17.72 3.05
CA LEU A 165 -4.53 18.62 3.38
C LEU A 165 -5.14 18.39 4.78
N PRO A 166 -5.36 17.15 5.27
CA PRO A 166 -5.91 16.95 6.61
C PRO A 166 -5.05 17.57 7.72
N ARG A 167 -3.73 17.70 7.49
CA ARG A 167 -2.79 18.31 8.46
C ARG A 167 -2.88 19.82 8.49
N SER A 168 -3.32 20.47 7.41
CA SER A 168 -3.57 21.91 7.34
C SER A 168 -5.02 22.29 7.71
N GLY A 169 -5.83 21.31 8.14
CA GLY A 169 -7.21 21.51 8.57
C GLY A 169 -8.26 21.40 7.46
N VAL A 170 -7.86 21.04 6.24
CA VAL A 170 -8.79 20.75 5.14
C VAL A 170 -9.02 19.23 5.06
N PRO A 171 -10.22 18.71 5.39
CA PRO A 171 -10.38 17.26 5.62
C PRO A 171 -10.19 16.39 4.38
N SER A 172 -10.47 16.92 3.18
CA SER A 172 -10.47 16.13 1.95
C SER A 172 -10.20 16.96 0.68
N LEU A 173 -9.90 16.27 -0.42
CA LEU A 173 -9.80 16.88 -1.75
C LEU A 173 -11.11 17.56 -2.20
N PRO A 174 -12.30 16.95 -2.05
CA PRO A 174 -13.57 17.64 -2.31
C PRO A 174 -13.75 18.93 -1.51
N ASP A 175 -13.41 18.92 -0.21
CA ASP A 175 -13.48 20.13 0.61
C ASP A 175 -12.53 21.19 0.06
N PHE A 176 -11.30 20.82 -0.29
CA PHE A 176 -10.31 21.73 -0.86
C PHE A 176 -10.77 22.41 -2.16
N VAL A 177 -11.46 21.66 -3.04
CA VAL A 177 -12.05 22.19 -4.27
C VAL A 177 -13.24 23.10 -3.97
N ALA A 178 -14.06 22.77 -2.97
CA ALA A 178 -15.24 23.54 -2.59
C ALA A 178 -14.93 24.87 -1.88
N HIS A 179 -13.71 25.06 -1.35
CA HIS A 179 -13.32 26.33 -0.72
C HIS A 179 -13.31 27.48 -1.75
N PRO A 180 -13.82 28.68 -1.42
CA PRO A 180 -13.92 29.79 -2.37
C PRO A 180 -12.56 30.11 -3.03
N PRO A 181 -12.51 30.31 -4.37
CA PRO A 181 -11.29 30.78 -5.02
C PRO A 181 -10.84 32.13 -4.49
N LEU A 182 -9.54 32.42 -4.62
CA LEU A 182 -9.01 33.76 -4.39
C LEU A 182 -9.85 34.76 -5.21
N PRO A 183 -10.17 35.95 -4.68
CA PRO A 183 -11.07 36.92 -5.29
C PRO A 183 -10.60 37.49 -6.65
N ASP A 184 -9.42 37.12 -7.12
CA ASP A 184 -8.76 37.69 -8.29
C ASP A 184 -9.03 36.90 -9.58
N GLY A 185 -10.30 36.61 -9.90
CA GLY A 185 -10.85 36.37 -11.26
C GLY A 185 -10.13 35.44 -12.26
N GLY A 186 -9.08 34.73 -11.89
CA GLY A 186 -8.28 33.85 -12.75
C GLY A 186 -8.84 32.43 -12.81
N ASP A 187 -8.36 31.65 -13.78
CA ASP A 187 -8.71 30.23 -13.89
C ASP A 187 -8.17 29.46 -12.67
N ASP A 188 -9.11 29.02 -11.82
CA ASP A 188 -8.81 28.28 -10.60
C ASP A 188 -8.31 26.88 -10.97
N VAL A 189 -7.01 26.68 -10.80
CA VAL A 189 -6.34 25.42 -11.12
C VAL A 189 -6.92 24.23 -10.34
N ARG A 190 -7.60 24.45 -9.22
CA ARG A 190 -8.28 23.40 -8.46
C ARG A 190 -9.42 22.78 -9.26
N ALA A 191 -9.95 23.45 -10.27
CA ALA A 191 -10.94 22.90 -11.20
C ALA A 191 -10.41 21.70 -12.03
N GLU A 192 -9.09 21.52 -12.12
CA GLU A 192 -8.50 20.32 -12.72
C GLU A 192 -8.65 19.08 -11.82
N ILE A 193 -8.74 19.24 -10.49
CA ILE A 193 -8.79 18.11 -9.55
C ILE A 193 -10.01 17.21 -9.83
N PRO A 194 -11.27 17.72 -9.92
CA PRO A 194 -12.41 16.88 -10.27
C PRO A 194 -12.28 16.20 -11.63
N ARG A 195 -11.73 16.89 -12.64
CA ARG A 195 -11.54 16.33 -14.00
C ARG A 195 -10.56 15.16 -13.98
N LEU A 196 -9.46 15.30 -13.24
CA LEU A 196 -8.45 14.25 -13.11
C LEU A 196 -8.98 13.04 -12.32
N LEU A 197 -9.77 13.27 -11.27
CA LEU A 197 -10.44 12.21 -10.52
C LEU A 197 -11.46 11.46 -11.37
N GLU A 198 -12.24 12.18 -12.20
CA GLU A 198 -13.15 11.57 -13.16
C GLU A 198 -12.37 10.74 -14.20
N ARG A 199 -11.25 11.28 -14.72
CA ARG A 199 -10.36 10.55 -15.65
C ARG A 199 -9.79 9.28 -15.02
N ALA A 200 -9.35 9.34 -13.76
CA ALA A 200 -8.88 8.18 -13.01
C ALA A 200 -9.99 7.12 -12.88
N GLY A 201 -11.22 7.54 -12.54
CA GLY A 201 -12.38 6.66 -12.50
C GLY A 201 -12.62 5.91 -13.81
N ARG A 202 -12.55 6.63 -14.94
CA ARG A 202 -12.68 6.02 -16.28
C ARG A 202 -11.54 5.04 -16.60
N ILE A 203 -10.30 5.34 -16.20
CA ILE A 203 -9.17 4.42 -16.38
C ILE A 203 -9.39 3.15 -15.56
N ILE A 204 -9.77 3.28 -14.29
CA ILE A 204 -9.97 2.15 -13.38
C ILE A 204 -11.05 1.19 -13.89
N THR A 205 -12.15 1.70 -14.45
CA THR A 205 -13.27 0.87 -14.94
C THR A 205 -13.11 0.37 -16.38
N ASP A 206 -12.16 0.91 -17.15
CA ASP A 206 -11.93 0.48 -18.54
C ASP A 206 -11.16 -0.85 -18.60
N THR A 207 -11.89 -1.94 -18.77
CA THR A 207 -11.34 -3.31 -18.89
C THR A 207 -10.48 -3.54 -20.15
N SER A 208 -10.42 -2.60 -21.09
CA SER A 208 -9.52 -2.69 -22.24
C SER A 208 -8.10 -2.21 -21.95
N LEU A 209 -7.89 -1.49 -20.85
CA LEU A 209 -6.57 -1.00 -20.43
C LEU A 209 -5.79 -2.06 -19.66
N PRO A 210 -4.44 -2.02 -19.69
CA PRO A 210 -3.60 -2.91 -18.90
C PRO A 210 -3.90 -2.79 -17.40
N ASP A 211 -3.96 -3.93 -16.70
CA ASP A 211 -4.24 -3.95 -15.26
C ASP A 211 -3.24 -3.12 -14.47
N ASP A 212 -1.97 -3.08 -14.86
CA ASP A 212 -0.90 -2.30 -14.22
C ASP A 212 -1.28 -0.81 -14.15
N LEU A 213 -1.84 -0.26 -15.23
CA LEU A 213 -2.28 1.13 -15.32
C LEU A 213 -3.52 1.38 -14.46
N ARG A 214 -4.46 0.42 -14.47
CA ARG A 214 -5.70 0.48 -13.70
C ARG A 214 -5.41 0.40 -12.20
N VAL A 215 -4.51 -0.50 -11.79
CA VAL A 215 -4.02 -0.64 -10.41
C VAL A 215 -3.28 0.60 -9.95
N ALA A 216 -2.40 1.19 -10.78
CA ALA A 216 -1.71 2.43 -10.45
C ALA A 216 -2.66 3.63 -10.25
N SER A 217 -3.88 3.57 -10.79
CA SER A 217 -4.89 4.63 -10.64
C SER A 217 -5.80 4.45 -9.43
N LEU A 218 -5.88 3.24 -8.85
CA LEU A 218 -6.73 2.92 -7.71
C LEU A 218 -6.50 3.78 -6.45
N PRO A 219 -5.27 4.20 -6.09
CA PRO A 219 -5.05 5.11 -4.97
C PRO A 219 -5.81 6.44 -5.08
N LEU A 220 -6.20 6.87 -6.28
CA LEU A 220 -7.04 8.07 -6.46
C LEU A 220 -8.50 7.81 -6.09
N LEU A 221 -8.99 6.58 -6.24
CA LEU A 221 -10.32 6.18 -5.79
C LEU A 221 -10.42 6.19 -4.27
N SER A 222 -9.35 5.81 -3.55
CA SER A 222 -9.33 5.87 -2.09
C SER A 222 -9.33 7.30 -1.52
N GLN A 223 -9.10 8.32 -2.36
CA GLN A 223 -9.21 9.73 -1.94
C GLN A 223 -10.64 10.27 -2.02
N GLN A 224 -11.58 9.49 -2.56
CA GLN A 224 -12.99 9.85 -2.57
C GLN A 224 -13.69 9.41 -1.28
N PRO A 225 -14.77 10.10 -0.86
CA PRO A 225 -15.67 9.56 0.15
C PRO A 225 -16.11 8.14 -0.21
N TYR A 226 -16.18 7.25 0.78
CA TYR A 226 -16.50 5.84 0.55
C TYR A 226 -17.81 5.65 -0.23
N GLU A 227 -18.83 6.45 0.08
CA GLU A 227 -20.14 6.40 -0.57
C GLU A 227 -20.06 6.78 -2.06
N THR A 228 -19.17 7.72 -2.41
CA THR A 228 -18.88 8.10 -3.79
C THR A 228 -18.11 7.00 -4.53
N ALA A 229 -17.16 6.34 -3.84
CA ALA A 229 -16.37 5.26 -4.42
C ALA A 229 -17.12 3.92 -4.51
N LEU A 230 -18.16 3.72 -3.70
CA LEU A 230 -18.85 2.44 -3.52
C LEU A 230 -19.35 1.79 -4.83
N PRO A 231 -20.00 2.50 -5.78
CA PRO A 231 -20.43 1.87 -7.04
C PRO A 231 -19.25 1.29 -7.82
N VAL A 232 -18.14 2.01 -7.88
CA VAL A 232 -16.91 1.57 -8.55
C VAL A 232 -16.29 0.40 -7.80
N LEU A 233 -16.11 0.50 -6.47
CA LEU A 233 -15.56 -0.59 -5.65
C LEU A 233 -16.36 -1.88 -5.78
N ARG A 234 -17.69 -1.81 -5.83
CA ARG A 234 -18.57 -2.95 -6.07
C ARG A 234 -18.29 -3.62 -7.42
N GLU A 235 -18.13 -2.83 -8.47
CA GLU A 235 -17.79 -3.36 -9.80
C GLU A 235 -16.41 -4.03 -9.80
N LEU A 236 -15.42 -3.40 -9.17
CA LEU A 236 -14.04 -3.89 -9.14
C LEU A 236 -13.85 -5.16 -8.30
N LEU A 237 -14.71 -5.34 -7.31
CA LEU A 237 -14.74 -6.52 -6.43
C LEU A 237 -15.67 -7.61 -6.95
N SER A 238 -16.33 -7.39 -8.10
CA SER A 238 -17.08 -8.45 -8.76
C SER A 238 -16.12 -9.51 -9.28
N GLY A 239 -16.52 -10.80 -9.25
CA GLY A 239 -15.71 -11.91 -9.76
C GLY A 239 -15.45 -11.91 -11.27
N ARG A 240 -15.64 -10.78 -11.95
CA ARG A 240 -15.36 -10.57 -13.39
C ARG A 240 -14.03 -9.87 -13.64
N GLN A 241 -13.43 -9.24 -12.63
CA GLN A 241 -12.15 -8.56 -12.76
C GLN A 241 -10.98 -9.53 -12.60
N SER A 242 -9.78 -9.08 -12.96
CA SER A 242 -8.57 -9.84 -12.65
C SER A 242 -8.30 -9.86 -11.16
N ALA A 243 -7.52 -10.86 -10.71
CA ALA A 243 -7.12 -10.97 -9.31
C ALA A 243 -6.38 -9.73 -8.80
N ALA A 244 -5.53 -9.10 -9.63
CA ALA A 244 -4.79 -7.90 -9.26
C ALA A 244 -5.71 -6.70 -8.97
N ILE A 245 -6.72 -6.47 -9.82
CA ILE A 245 -7.70 -5.39 -9.64
C ILE A 245 -8.56 -5.63 -8.40
N SER A 246 -9.09 -6.84 -8.23
CA SER A 246 -9.93 -7.16 -7.07
C SER A 246 -9.14 -7.09 -5.76
N GLN A 247 -7.86 -7.51 -5.74
CA GLN A 247 -6.99 -7.36 -4.57
C GLN A 247 -6.74 -5.89 -4.22
N ALA A 248 -6.40 -5.07 -5.20
CA ALA A 248 -6.15 -3.64 -4.98
C ALA A 248 -7.42 -2.90 -4.54
N ALA A 249 -8.59 -3.21 -5.13
CA ALA A 249 -9.87 -2.67 -4.68
C ALA A 249 -10.23 -3.13 -3.25
N PHE A 250 -9.88 -4.37 -2.89
CA PHE A 250 -10.15 -4.91 -1.55
C PHE A 250 -9.29 -4.22 -0.48
N ALA A 251 -8.06 -3.82 -0.82
CA ALA A 251 -7.23 -3.00 0.06
C ALA A 251 -7.90 -1.67 0.39
N ILE A 252 -8.50 -0.99 -0.60
CA ILE A 252 -9.26 0.25 -0.38
C ILE A 252 -10.44 0.01 0.57
N VAL A 253 -11.23 -1.04 0.34
CA VAL A 253 -12.36 -1.40 1.22
C VAL A 253 -11.87 -1.66 2.65
N SER A 254 -10.74 -2.35 2.82
CA SER A 254 -10.18 -2.65 4.13
C SER A 254 -9.81 -1.39 4.92
N HIS A 255 -9.36 -0.31 4.25
CA HIS A 255 -9.03 0.97 4.90
C HIS A 255 -10.24 1.72 5.46
N HIS A 256 -11.45 1.50 4.94
CA HIS A 256 -12.67 2.17 5.43
C HIS A 256 -13.27 1.52 6.69
N GLY A 257 -12.68 0.41 7.15
CA GLY A 257 -13.05 -0.29 8.38
C GLY A 257 -14.25 -1.23 8.24
N ALA A 258 -14.20 -2.35 8.96
CA ALA A 258 -15.14 -3.47 8.82
C ALA A 258 -16.62 -3.05 8.95
N ARG A 259 -16.97 -2.18 9.91
CA ARG A 259 -18.37 -1.77 10.15
C ARG A 259 -18.98 -1.04 8.97
N ARG A 260 -18.24 -0.11 8.36
CA ARG A 260 -18.73 0.71 7.24
C ARG A 260 -18.86 -0.12 5.96
N THR A 261 -18.00 -1.13 5.81
CA THR A 261 -17.92 -1.94 4.59
C THR A 261 -18.67 -3.27 4.67
N ALA A 262 -19.15 -3.68 5.85
CA ALA A 262 -19.80 -4.97 6.07
C ALA A 262 -20.88 -5.32 5.04
N SER A 263 -21.75 -4.37 4.69
CA SER A 263 -22.79 -4.59 3.68
C SER A 263 -22.22 -5.01 2.32
N LEU A 264 -21.20 -4.28 1.83
CA LEU A 264 -20.51 -4.61 0.58
C LEU A 264 -19.77 -5.95 0.69
N LEU A 265 -19.12 -6.21 1.82
CA LEU A 265 -18.38 -7.45 2.06
C LEU A 265 -19.28 -8.68 1.97
N TYR A 266 -20.48 -8.63 2.57
CA TYR A 266 -21.46 -9.70 2.45
C TYR A 266 -22.06 -9.81 1.04
N GLU A 267 -22.27 -8.68 0.36
CA GLU A 267 -22.75 -8.65 -1.02
C GLU A 267 -21.81 -9.41 -1.97
N ILE A 268 -20.50 -9.20 -1.86
CA ILE A 268 -19.50 -9.78 -2.76
C ILE A 268 -19.07 -11.21 -2.37
N LEU A 269 -19.18 -11.58 -1.08
CA LEU A 269 -18.69 -12.85 -0.53
C LEU A 269 -19.07 -14.10 -1.35
N PRO A 270 -20.31 -14.27 -1.86
CA PRO A 270 -20.68 -15.46 -2.63
C PRO A 270 -19.89 -15.61 -3.94
N THR A 271 -19.51 -14.49 -4.55
CA THR A 271 -18.84 -14.45 -5.86
C THR A 271 -17.34 -14.14 -5.79
N ALA A 272 -16.82 -13.84 -4.60
CA ALA A 272 -15.42 -13.53 -4.38
C ALA A 272 -14.50 -14.74 -4.67
N HIS A 273 -13.29 -14.46 -5.15
CA HIS A 273 -12.24 -15.48 -5.33
C HIS A 273 -11.78 -16.07 -3.98
N PRO A 274 -11.22 -17.30 -3.92
CA PRO A 274 -10.84 -17.95 -2.67
C PRO A 274 -9.96 -17.09 -1.75
N ALA A 275 -8.90 -16.46 -2.27
CA ALA A 275 -8.02 -15.58 -1.49
C ALA A 275 -8.76 -14.34 -0.93
N GLN A 276 -9.71 -13.81 -1.69
CA GLN A 276 -10.52 -12.65 -1.29
C GLN A 276 -11.58 -13.05 -0.25
N ARG A 277 -12.17 -14.25 -0.35
CA ARG A 277 -13.09 -14.78 0.69
C ARG A 277 -12.43 -14.81 2.05
N GLN A 278 -11.20 -15.32 2.13
CA GLN A 278 -10.45 -15.34 3.39
C GLN A 278 -10.23 -13.92 3.93
N GLY A 279 -9.79 -12.98 3.07
CA GLY A 279 -9.63 -11.58 3.45
C GLY A 279 -10.91 -10.93 3.98
N ILE A 280 -12.06 -11.21 3.36
CA ILE A 280 -13.38 -10.72 3.81
C ILE A 280 -13.70 -11.24 5.21
N ILE A 281 -13.52 -12.54 5.45
CA ILE A 281 -13.79 -13.15 6.76
C ILE A 281 -12.86 -12.57 7.83
N THR A 282 -11.56 -12.45 7.54
CA THR A 282 -10.60 -11.83 8.45
C THR A 282 -10.99 -10.40 8.80
N LEU A 283 -11.37 -9.59 7.82
CA LEU A 283 -11.78 -8.20 8.05
C LEU A 283 -13.04 -8.12 8.93
N LEU A 284 -14.05 -8.95 8.66
CA LEU A 284 -15.29 -9.00 9.46
C LEU A 284 -15.04 -9.53 10.88
N ALA A 285 -14.10 -10.46 11.06
CA ALA A 285 -13.76 -11.03 12.35
C ALA A 285 -12.94 -10.09 13.24
N ASN A 286 -12.21 -9.14 12.66
CA ASN A 286 -11.33 -8.20 13.39
C ASN A 286 -12.08 -7.07 14.14
N ASP A 287 -13.40 -6.95 13.99
CA ASP A 287 -14.23 -6.03 14.77
C ASP A 287 -15.36 -6.79 15.47
N GLY A 288 -15.55 -6.54 16.77
CA GLY A 288 -16.49 -7.31 17.60
C GLY A 288 -17.95 -7.22 17.13
N ALA A 289 -18.39 -6.09 16.57
CA ALA A 289 -19.78 -5.96 16.11
C ALA A 289 -20.00 -6.68 14.76
N THR A 290 -19.05 -6.56 13.82
CA THR A 290 -19.12 -7.31 12.57
C THR A 290 -18.90 -8.80 12.77
N LEU A 291 -18.08 -9.20 13.75
CA LEU A 291 -17.92 -10.60 14.14
C LEU A 291 -19.22 -11.18 14.70
N ALA A 292 -19.89 -10.45 15.60
CA ALA A 292 -21.20 -10.89 16.11
C ALA A 292 -22.24 -11.00 14.99
N ASP A 293 -22.25 -10.08 14.02
CA ASP A 293 -23.12 -10.18 12.84
C ASP A 293 -22.75 -11.37 11.96
N LEU A 294 -21.46 -11.59 11.69
CA LEU A 294 -20.96 -12.73 10.91
C LEU A 294 -21.43 -14.05 11.50
N LEU A 295 -21.28 -14.24 12.81
CA LEU A 295 -21.72 -15.45 13.50
C LEU A 295 -23.25 -15.60 13.44
N ARG A 296 -24.03 -14.52 13.66
CA ARG A 296 -25.50 -14.58 13.51
C ARG A 296 -25.94 -14.94 12.09
N ARG A 297 -25.23 -14.47 11.06
CA ARG A 297 -25.48 -14.84 9.65
C ARG A 297 -25.16 -16.30 9.38
N MET A 298 -24.08 -16.82 9.97
CA MET A 298 -23.78 -18.26 9.92
C MET A 298 -24.86 -19.09 10.61
N ASP A 299 -25.43 -18.60 11.71
CA ASP A 299 -26.49 -19.28 12.46
C ASP A 299 -27.78 -19.37 11.64
N ARG A 300 -28.07 -18.34 10.83
CA ARG A 300 -29.17 -18.32 9.87
C ARG A 300 -28.88 -19.05 8.56
N GLY A 301 -27.67 -19.59 8.37
CA GLY A 301 -27.26 -20.29 7.14
C GLY A 301 -26.94 -19.37 5.95
N GLU A 302 -26.84 -18.05 6.16
CA GLU A 302 -26.50 -17.09 5.10
C GLU A 302 -25.01 -17.14 4.71
N VAL A 303 -24.15 -17.52 5.67
CA VAL A 303 -22.70 -17.64 5.48
C VAL A 303 -22.25 -19.05 5.88
N PRO A 304 -21.49 -19.78 5.04
CA PRO A 304 -21.01 -21.10 5.40
C PRO A 304 -20.02 -21.07 6.57
N LYS A 305 -20.28 -21.89 7.60
CA LYS A 305 -19.38 -22.09 8.75
C LYS A 305 -17.96 -22.51 8.35
N ALA A 306 -17.86 -23.21 7.21
CA ALA A 306 -16.60 -23.69 6.63
C ALA A 306 -15.60 -22.57 6.32
N LEU A 307 -16.07 -21.32 6.16
CA LEU A 307 -15.22 -20.17 5.85
C LEU A 307 -14.40 -19.67 7.04
N VAL A 308 -14.73 -20.09 8.27
CA VAL A 308 -13.89 -19.83 9.45
C VAL A 308 -12.94 -21.00 9.62
N ASP A 309 -11.63 -20.76 9.64
CA ASP A 309 -10.62 -21.80 9.86
C ASP A 309 -10.65 -22.37 11.29
N ALA A 310 -9.99 -23.50 11.51
CA ALA A 310 -10.04 -24.23 12.77
C ALA A 310 -9.44 -23.44 13.94
N GLU A 311 -8.36 -22.69 13.71
CA GLU A 311 -7.70 -21.86 14.73
C GLU A 311 -8.64 -20.75 15.20
N THR A 312 -9.26 -20.03 14.27
CA THR A 312 -10.24 -18.99 14.57
C THR A 312 -11.44 -19.56 15.32
N ARG A 313 -11.96 -20.73 14.93
CA ARG A 313 -13.04 -21.40 15.66
C ARG A 313 -12.64 -21.72 17.10
N TRP A 314 -11.43 -22.23 17.32
CA TRP A 314 -10.92 -22.51 18.65
C TRP A 314 -10.85 -21.24 19.51
N HIS A 315 -10.30 -20.15 18.96
CA HIS A 315 -10.29 -18.85 19.65
C HIS A 315 -11.70 -18.34 19.99
N LEU A 316 -12.65 -18.46 19.08
CA LEU A 316 -14.03 -18.02 19.31
C LEU A 316 -14.73 -18.84 20.41
N LEU A 317 -14.47 -20.15 20.49
CA LEU A 317 -14.97 -21.01 21.56
C LEU A 317 -14.38 -20.68 22.94
N GLN A 318 -13.18 -20.10 22.98
CA GLN A 318 -12.53 -19.61 24.21
C GLN A 318 -12.87 -18.16 24.54
N SER A 319 -13.69 -17.49 23.72
CA SER A 319 -14.06 -16.09 23.94
C SER A 319 -14.73 -15.89 25.31
N VAL A 320 -14.41 -14.78 25.97
CA VAL A 320 -15.08 -14.32 27.20
C VAL A 320 -16.21 -13.32 26.91
N ASP A 321 -16.37 -12.91 25.65
CA ASP A 321 -17.41 -11.98 25.24
C ASP A 321 -18.79 -12.65 25.35
N PRO A 322 -19.76 -12.03 26.04
CA PRO A 322 -21.07 -12.64 26.33
C PRO A 322 -21.96 -12.81 25.10
N VAL A 323 -21.64 -12.16 23.98
CA VAL A 323 -22.35 -12.32 22.70
C VAL A 323 -21.64 -13.34 21.81
N ILE A 324 -20.30 -13.28 21.74
CA ILE A 324 -19.53 -14.15 20.84
C ILE A 324 -19.52 -15.59 21.34
N LYS A 325 -19.30 -15.82 22.64
CA LYS A 325 -19.17 -17.18 23.18
C LYS A 325 -20.40 -18.06 22.91
N PRO A 326 -21.65 -17.64 23.22
CA PRO A 326 -22.81 -18.48 22.96
C PRO A 326 -23.04 -18.75 21.47
N LEU A 327 -22.74 -17.77 20.60
CA LEU A 327 -22.83 -17.96 19.15
C LEU A 327 -21.78 -18.97 18.67
N ALA A 328 -20.55 -18.87 19.15
CA ALA A 328 -19.47 -19.79 18.80
C ALA A 328 -19.80 -21.23 19.25
N GLU A 329 -20.26 -21.43 20.49
CA GLU A 329 -20.66 -22.74 21.02
C GLU A 329 -21.83 -23.36 20.24
N LYS A 330 -22.76 -22.54 19.76
CA LYS A 330 -23.87 -23.00 18.91
C LYS A 330 -23.43 -23.37 17.50
N LEU A 331 -22.50 -22.61 16.93
CA LEU A 331 -22.11 -22.74 15.52
C LEU A 331 -21.06 -23.81 15.30
N PHE A 332 -20.06 -23.84 16.16
CA PHE A 332 -18.89 -24.68 16.04
C PHE A 332 -18.99 -25.74 17.12
N GLU A 333 -19.11 -26.98 16.69
CA GLU A 333 -18.88 -28.11 17.57
C GLU A 333 -17.49 -27.92 18.19
N ARG A 334 -17.37 -28.14 19.50
CA ARG A 334 -16.04 -28.35 20.08
C ARG A 334 -15.37 -29.42 19.21
N PRO A 335 -14.12 -29.20 18.74
CA PRO A 335 -13.39 -30.26 18.05
C PRO A 335 -13.62 -31.53 18.83
N ALA A 336 -14.13 -32.58 18.18
CA ALA A 336 -14.50 -33.80 18.87
C ALA A 336 -13.37 -34.15 19.83
N GLU A 337 -13.64 -34.11 21.14
CA GLU A 337 -12.65 -34.39 22.18
C GLU A 337 -12.03 -35.79 21.96
N ASP A 338 -12.68 -36.61 21.13
CA ASP A 338 -12.22 -37.91 20.70
C ASP A 338 -12.05 -38.02 19.16
N ARG A 339 -11.23 -37.16 18.53
CA ARG A 339 -10.69 -37.42 17.17
C ARG A 339 -10.09 -38.82 17.09
N ALA A 340 -9.54 -39.33 18.19
CA ALA A 340 -9.04 -40.70 18.28
C ALA A 340 -10.14 -41.76 18.08
N ALA A 341 -11.37 -41.57 18.58
CA ALA A 341 -12.50 -42.46 18.32
C ALA A 341 -12.93 -42.44 16.85
N VAL A 342 -12.94 -41.28 16.20
CA VAL A 342 -13.23 -41.20 14.76
C VAL A 342 -12.16 -41.94 13.96
N ILE A 343 -10.89 -41.67 14.23
CA ILE A 343 -9.77 -42.38 13.59
C ILE A 343 -9.91 -43.89 13.83
N SER A 344 -10.19 -44.31 15.06
CA SER A 344 -10.38 -45.71 15.43
C SER A 344 -11.54 -46.36 14.66
N ALA A 345 -12.69 -45.67 14.54
CA ALA A 345 -13.84 -46.15 13.77
C ALA A 345 -13.53 -46.37 12.28
N TYR A 346 -12.64 -45.56 11.70
CA TYR A 346 -12.25 -45.65 10.30
C TYR A 346 -10.99 -46.48 10.04
N MET A 347 -10.26 -46.93 11.06
CA MET A 347 -9.04 -47.75 10.89
C MET A 347 -9.29 -49.05 10.14
N GLY A 348 -10.50 -49.61 10.23
CA GLY A 348 -10.90 -50.79 9.46
C GLY A 348 -10.82 -50.58 7.95
N ALA A 349 -10.93 -49.34 7.45
CA ALA A 349 -10.81 -49.03 6.02
C ALA A 349 -9.41 -49.28 5.46
N ALA A 350 -8.37 -49.32 6.30
CA ALA A 350 -6.99 -49.58 5.86
C ALA A 350 -6.82 -50.96 5.23
N THR A 351 -7.64 -51.93 5.63
CA THR A 351 -7.61 -53.31 5.10
C THR A 351 -8.59 -53.53 3.94
N ALA A 352 -9.49 -52.57 3.69
CA ALA A 352 -10.46 -52.67 2.63
C ALA A 352 -9.80 -52.55 1.23
N LYS A 353 -10.40 -53.23 0.25
CA LYS A 353 -10.04 -53.08 -1.16
C LYS A 353 -10.70 -51.79 -1.70
N GLY A 354 -9.87 -50.83 -2.08
CA GLY A 354 -10.34 -49.56 -2.66
C GLY A 354 -10.83 -49.69 -4.09
N ASP A 355 -11.63 -48.72 -4.53
CA ASP A 355 -12.08 -48.55 -5.91
C ASP A 355 -11.38 -47.32 -6.53
N PRO A 356 -10.45 -47.51 -7.48
CA PRO A 356 -9.71 -46.41 -8.10
C PRO A 356 -10.59 -45.42 -8.89
N ALA A 357 -11.72 -45.87 -9.45
CA ALA A 357 -12.61 -44.99 -10.21
C ALA A 357 -13.32 -44.02 -9.25
N LYS A 358 -13.91 -44.53 -8.16
CA LYS A 358 -14.50 -43.69 -7.10
C LYS A 358 -13.47 -42.80 -6.42
N GLY A 359 -12.25 -43.29 -6.22
CA GLY A 359 -11.16 -42.49 -5.68
C GLY A 359 -10.84 -41.26 -6.54
N ARG A 360 -10.90 -41.39 -7.87
CA ARG A 360 -10.70 -40.27 -8.80
C ARG A 360 -11.82 -39.24 -8.72
N GLU A 361 -13.06 -39.69 -8.61
CA GLU A 361 -14.21 -38.81 -8.44
C GLU A 361 -14.09 -38.01 -7.14
N LEU A 362 -13.79 -38.67 -6.02
CA LEU A 362 -13.59 -38.02 -4.72
C LEU A 362 -12.41 -37.04 -4.73
N TYR A 363 -11.28 -37.41 -5.35
CA TYR A 363 -10.15 -36.50 -5.51
C TYR A 363 -10.55 -35.22 -6.24
N THR A 364 -11.32 -35.36 -7.32
CA THR A 364 -11.77 -34.23 -8.14
C THR A 364 -12.63 -33.27 -7.34
N VAL A 365 -13.51 -33.78 -6.47
CA VAL A 365 -14.47 -32.95 -5.71
C VAL A 365 -13.88 -32.37 -4.43
N LEU A 366 -13.07 -33.14 -3.70
CA LEU A 366 -12.66 -32.80 -2.33
C LEU A 366 -11.20 -32.39 -2.21
N CYS A 367 -10.31 -32.95 -3.01
CA CYS A 367 -8.87 -32.85 -2.80
C CYS A 367 -8.20 -31.87 -3.78
N SER A 368 -8.69 -31.81 -5.03
CA SER A 368 -8.12 -31.00 -6.11
C SER A 368 -8.17 -29.48 -5.86
N VAL A 369 -9.04 -29.06 -4.95
CA VAL A 369 -9.16 -27.67 -4.46
C VAL A 369 -7.87 -27.21 -3.78
N CYS A 370 -7.14 -28.14 -3.15
CA CYS A 370 -5.94 -27.81 -2.38
C CYS A 370 -4.67 -28.55 -2.82
N HIS A 371 -4.77 -29.79 -3.32
CA HIS A 371 -3.59 -30.62 -3.63
C HIS A 371 -3.47 -30.93 -5.11
N THR A 372 -2.23 -30.98 -5.60
CA THR A 372 -1.94 -31.51 -6.94
C THR A 372 -1.77 -33.03 -6.93
N TRP A 373 -2.14 -33.66 -8.04
CA TRP A 373 -1.87 -35.07 -8.33
C TRP A 373 -1.59 -35.23 -9.82
N GLN A 374 -0.38 -35.66 -10.18
CA GLN A 374 0.15 -35.75 -11.54
C GLN A 374 -0.07 -34.47 -12.36
N GLY A 375 0.16 -33.31 -11.72
CA GLY A 375 -0.01 -32.00 -12.35
C GLY A 375 -1.47 -31.52 -12.51
N GLN A 376 -2.46 -32.25 -11.99
CA GLN A 376 -3.86 -31.81 -11.93
C GLN A 376 -4.21 -31.31 -10.54
N GLY A 377 -5.10 -30.33 -10.41
CA GLY A 377 -5.50 -29.71 -9.14
C GLY A 377 -4.82 -28.37 -8.87
N THR A 378 -4.89 -27.89 -7.62
CA THR A 378 -4.38 -26.58 -7.20
C THR A 378 -3.22 -26.77 -6.23
N ALA A 379 -2.19 -25.92 -6.28
CA ALA A 379 -0.98 -26.02 -5.44
C ALA A 379 -1.09 -25.16 -4.17
N VAL A 380 -2.13 -25.39 -3.35
CA VAL A 380 -2.28 -24.74 -2.04
C VAL A 380 -1.58 -25.56 -0.95
N GLY A 381 -1.78 -26.87 -0.97
CA GLY A 381 -1.08 -27.89 -0.20
C GLY A 381 -0.07 -28.65 -1.05
N PRO A 382 0.73 -29.53 -0.43
CA PRO A 382 1.77 -30.30 -1.14
C PRO A 382 1.21 -31.22 -2.22
N ASP A 383 2.02 -31.55 -3.21
CA ASP A 383 1.69 -32.56 -4.21
C ASP A 383 1.52 -33.94 -3.54
N ILE A 384 0.41 -34.63 -3.85
CA ILE A 384 0.08 -35.95 -3.32
C ILE A 384 0.23 -37.06 -4.37
N SER A 385 0.96 -36.82 -5.45
CA SER A 385 1.25 -37.83 -6.50
C SER A 385 1.86 -39.11 -5.94
N ASP A 386 2.69 -38.98 -4.90
CA ASP A 386 3.39 -40.10 -4.25
C ASP A 386 2.58 -40.77 -3.13
N VAL A 387 1.30 -40.40 -2.95
CA VAL A 387 0.42 -40.93 -1.89
C VAL A 387 0.34 -42.47 -1.91
N ARG A 388 0.54 -43.10 -3.08
CA ARG A 388 0.55 -44.56 -3.25
C ARG A 388 1.65 -45.26 -2.45
N ALA A 389 2.75 -44.56 -2.15
CA ALA A 389 3.86 -45.10 -1.37
C ALA A 389 3.63 -45.00 0.15
N ARG A 390 2.57 -44.31 0.60
CA ARG A 390 2.27 -44.16 2.02
C ARG A 390 1.44 -45.32 2.56
N ASP A 391 1.65 -45.62 3.84
CA ASP A 391 0.84 -46.57 4.57
C ASP A 391 -0.61 -46.08 4.70
N LYS A 392 -1.59 -46.98 4.47
CA LYS A 392 -3.01 -46.61 4.47
C LYS A 392 -3.51 -46.15 5.83
N ARG A 393 -2.97 -46.66 6.94
CA ARG A 393 -3.34 -46.18 8.29
C ARG A 393 -2.79 -44.79 8.53
N ALA A 394 -1.55 -44.52 8.10
CA ALA A 394 -0.99 -43.17 8.13
C ALA A 394 -1.86 -42.19 7.32
N LEU A 395 -2.30 -42.58 6.11
CA LEU A 395 -3.20 -41.75 5.31
C LEU A 395 -4.54 -41.47 5.98
N ILE A 396 -5.15 -42.45 6.66
CA ILE A 396 -6.40 -42.21 7.39
C ILE A 396 -6.20 -41.21 8.53
N ASN A 397 -5.05 -41.25 9.22
CA ASN A 397 -4.70 -40.23 10.21
C ASN A 397 -4.53 -38.86 9.55
N ASP A 398 -3.74 -38.75 8.48
CA ASP A 398 -3.49 -37.49 7.78
C ASP A 398 -4.77 -36.87 7.19
N ILE A 399 -5.71 -37.70 6.72
CA ILE A 399 -6.99 -37.26 6.13
C ILE A 399 -8.01 -36.87 7.20
N LEU A 400 -8.11 -37.65 8.29
CA LEU A 400 -9.12 -37.44 9.33
C LEU A 400 -8.65 -36.52 10.44
N ASP A 401 -7.36 -36.22 10.55
CA ASP A 401 -6.81 -35.27 11.50
C ASP A 401 -5.62 -34.50 10.89
N PRO A 402 -5.84 -33.72 9.81
CA PRO A 402 -4.77 -33.01 9.13
C PRO A 402 -4.08 -31.96 10.03
N ASN A 403 -4.78 -31.45 11.04
CA ASN A 403 -4.25 -30.45 11.96
C ASN A 403 -3.13 -31.02 12.85
N ARG A 404 -3.15 -32.32 13.17
CA ARG A 404 -2.08 -32.98 13.94
C ARG A 404 -0.71 -32.89 13.28
N MET A 405 -0.66 -32.82 11.95
CA MET A 405 0.59 -32.71 11.20
C MET A 405 1.10 -31.27 11.07
N VAL A 406 0.26 -30.28 11.40
CA VAL A 406 0.65 -28.86 11.44
C VAL A 406 1.32 -28.50 12.77
N GLU A 407 0.99 -29.20 13.86
CA GLU A 407 1.65 -29.09 15.17
C GLU A 407 2.96 -29.89 15.25
N ALA A 408 3.98 -29.49 14.49
CA ALA A 408 5.36 -29.94 14.73
C ALA A 408 6.44 -28.93 14.29
N ARG A 409 6.08 -27.66 14.08
CA ARG A 409 7.04 -26.58 13.86
C ARG A 409 6.48 -25.31 14.45
N TRP A 410 6.71 -25.09 15.75
CA TRP A 410 7.10 -23.83 16.41
C TRP A 410 7.35 -24.14 17.89
#